data_AF-A0A963V2R3-F1
#
_entry.id   AF-A0A963V2R3-F1
#
_cell.length_a   1.000
_cell.length_b   1.000
_cell.length_c   1.000
_cell.angle_alpha   90.00
_cell.angle_beta   90.00
_cell.angle_gamma   90.00
#
_symmetry.space_group_name_H-M   'P 1'
#
loop_
_entity.id
_entity.type
_entity.pdbx_description
1 polymer ?
#
loop_
_entity_poly.entity_id
_entity_poly.type
_entity_poly.pdbx_seq_one_letter_code
_entity_poly.pdbx_strand_id
1 'polypeptide(L)'
;MGFPGTWMTESESLVYRVVPKCACSTIGQIMYYSDHGEFFDGDIHDATGRMHKWAIETSQPLIDANVKNHKSYAFTCVRNPYTRILSSFFD
;
A
#
# COMPACT_ATOMS: atom_id res chain seq x y z
N MET A 1 -18.59 0.93 -5.09
CA MET A 1 -17.64 1.50 -4.12
C MET A 1 -16.27 0.97 -4.45
N GLY A 2 -15.25 1.81 -4.55
CA GLY A 2 -13.87 1.39 -4.85
C GLY A 2 -13.08 1.05 -3.59
N PHE A 3 -11.78 0.77 -3.76
CA PHE A 3 -10.84 0.48 -2.67
C PHE A 3 -9.75 1.57 -2.51
N PRO A 4 -10.11 2.86 -2.28
CA PRO A 4 -9.14 3.94 -2.16
C PRO A 4 -8.16 3.68 -1.01
N GLY A 5 -6.88 3.98 -1.23
CA GLY A 5 -5.83 3.72 -0.24
C GLY A 5 -5.45 2.24 -0.11
N THR A 6 -5.77 1.39 -1.09
CA THR A 6 -5.30 0.00 -1.14
C THR A 6 -4.07 -0.10 -2.04
N TRP A 7 -3.00 -0.69 -1.49
CA TRP A 7 -1.80 -1.08 -2.21
C TRP A 7 -1.73 -2.61 -2.25
N MET A 8 -1.17 -3.17 -3.29
CA MET A 8 -1.01 -4.60 -3.49
C MET A 8 0.31 -4.87 -4.19
N THR A 9 1.00 -5.94 -3.81
CA THR A 9 2.22 -6.39 -4.49
C THR A 9 1.92 -6.72 -5.96
N GLU A 10 2.92 -6.62 -6.84
CA GLU A 10 2.79 -6.96 -8.26
C GLU A 10 2.52 -8.47 -8.45
N SER A 11 3.05 -9.30 -7.55
CA SER A 11 2.72 -10.72 -7.41
C SER A 11 1.28 -10.99 -6.97
N GLU A 12 0.52 -9.94 -6.65
CA GLU A 12 -0.80 -9.96 -6.01
C GLU A 12 -0.85 -10.69 -4.67
N SER A 13 0.27 -11.12 -4.08
CA SER A 13 0.30 -11.96 -2.86
C SER A 13 -0.07 -11.26 -1.55
N LEU A 14 0.04 -9.93 -1.48
CA LEU A 14 -0.24 -9.12 -0.29
C LEU A 14 -1.07 -7.90 -0.62
N VAL A 15 -2.07 -7.60 0.21
CA VAL A 15 -2.89 -6.40 0.12
C VAL A 15 -2.73 -5.56 1.40
N TYR A 16 -2.24 -4.33 1.25
CA TYR A 16 -2.09 -3.38 2.34
C TYR A 16 -3.13 -2.26 2.24
N ARG A 17 -3.97 -2.13 3.28
CA ARG A 17 -4.82 -0.96 3.43
C ARG A 17 -4.04 0.16 4.12
N VAL A 18 -3.70 1.18 3.35
CA VAL A 18 -2.91 2.32 3.80
C VAL A 18 -3.70 3.17 4.80
N VAL A 19 -3.07 3.45 5.93
CA VAL A 19 -3.50 4.50 6.87
C VAL A 19 -2.37 5.55 6.93
N PRO A 20 -2.64 6.81 6.57
CA PRO A 20 -1.62 7.85 6.62
C PRO A 20 -0.98 7.98 8.00
N LYS A 21 0.34 8.16 8.01
CA LYS A 21 1.20 8.31 9.19
C LYS A 21 1.25 7.10 10.13
N CYS A 22 0.88 5.92 9.62
CA CYS A 22 1.05 4.63 10.29
C CYS A 22 2.15 3.78 9.63
N ALA A 23 3.31 4.39 9.35
CA ALA A 23 4.48 3.77 8.69
C ALA A 23 4.23 3.26 7.26
N CYS A 24 3.31 3.90 6.53
CA CYS A 24 2.92 3.48 5.17
C CYS A 24 4.08 3.44 4.18
N SER A 25 5.04 4.37 4.25
CA SER A 25 6.21 4.38 3.35
C SER A 25 7.13 3.18 3.62
N THR A 26 7.41 2.87 4.88
CA THR A 26 8.23 1.70 5.26
C THR A 26 7.56 0.39 4.85
N ILE A 27 6.26 0.25 5.10
CA ILE A 27 5.50 -0.95 4.71
C ILE A 27 5.49 -1.10 3.19
N GLY A 28 5.26 0.00 2.45
CA GLY A 28 5.31 0.01 0.99
C GLY A 28 6.67 -0.41 0.45
N GLN A 29 7.76 0.10 1.02
CA GLN A 29 9.12 -0.28 0.65
C GLN A 29 9.39 -1.77 0.90
N ILE A 30 8.92 -2.32 2.02
CA ILE A 30 9.04 -3.77 2.29
C ILE A 30 8.21 -4.60 1.31
N MET A 31 6.99 -4.17 0.99
CA MET A 31 6.16 -4.85 -0.02
C MET A 31 6.83 -4.85 -1.39
N TYR A 32 7.39 -3.71 -1.80
CA TYR A 32 8.14 -3.58 -3.06
C TYR A 32 9.36 -4.52 -3.07
N TYR A 33 10.15 -4.50 -1.99
CA TYR A 33 11.31 -5.38 -1.82
C TYR A 33 10.93 -6.86 -1.90
N SER A 34 9.79 -7.24 -1.34
CA SER A 34 9.31 -8.64 -1.35
C SER A 34 9.17 -9.21 -2.76
N ASP A 35 8.76 -8.40 -3.74
CA ASP A 35 8.59 -8.85 -5.13
C ASP A 35 9.84 -8.64 -5.99
N HIS A 36 10.77 -7.78 -5.56
CA HIS A 36 11.82 -7.27 -6.44
C HIS A 36 13.24 -7.50 -5.94
N GLY A 37 13.42 -7.85 -4.66
CA GLY A 37 14.74 -8.03 -4.04
C GLY A 37 15.55 -6.73 -3.86
N GLU A 38 14.94 -5.58 -4.15
CA GLU A 38 15.51 -4.25 -4.02
C GLU A 38 14.47 -3.27 -3.46
N PHE A 39 14.91 -2.20 -2.79
CA PHE A 39 14.00 -1.13 -2.38
C PHE A 39 13.70 -0.23 -3.56
N PHE A 40 12.52 0.39 -3.57
CA PHE A 40 12.17 1.38 -4.58
C PHE A 40 13.08 2.61 -4.42
N ASP A 41 13.69 3.03 -5.53
CA ASP A 41 14.56 4.20 -5.57
C ASP A 41 13.73 5.50 -5.52
N GLY A 42 13.55 6.03 -4.31
CA GLY A 42 12.82 7.26 -4.04
C GLY A 42 11.64 7.09 -3.08
N ASP A 43 10.67 8.01 -3.16
CA ASP A 43 9.46 7.92 -2.37
C ASP A 43 8.51 6.88 -2.98
N ILE A 44 8.25 5.81 -2.23
CA ILE A 44 7.33 4.75 -2.64
C ILE A 44 5.92 5.27 -2.91
N HIS A 45 5.50 6.41 -2.35
CA HIS A 45 4.22 7.04 -2.66
C HIS A 45 4.10 7.44 -4.14
N ASP A 46 5.22 7.80 -4.78
CA ASP A 46 5.29 8.24 -6.17
C ASP A 46 5.41 7.09 -7.18
N ALA A 47 5.63 5.86 -6.73
CA ALA A 47 5.73 4.70 -7.63
C ALA A 47 4.47 4.57 -8.51
N THR A 48 4.64 4.68 -9.83
CA THR A 48 3.56 4.58 -10.84
C THR A 48 3.44 3.19 -11.47
N GLY A 49 4.29 2.25 -11.06
CA GLY A 49 4.34 0.88 -11.56
C GLY A 49 5.20 0.01 -10.65
N ARG A 50 5.36 -1.28 -10.99
CA ARG A 50 6.06 -2.28 -10.15
C ARG A 50 5.43 -2.41 -8.75
N MET A 51 4.17 -2.01 -8.62
CA MET A 51 3.30 -2.20 -7.46
C MET A 51 1.89 -1.78 -7.88
N HIS A 52 0.88 -2.51 -7.43
CA HIS A 52 -0.50 -2.11 -7.67
C HIS A 52 -0.97 -1.12 -6.61
N LYS A 53 -1.50 0.03 -7.04
CA LYS A 53 -2.12 1.02 -6.16
C LYS A 53 -3.49 1.38 -6.71
N TRP A 54 -4.50 1.52 -5.84
CA TRP A 54 -5.85 1.89 -6.29
C TRP A 54 -5.90 3.22 -7.07
N ALA A 55 -4.99 4.15 -6.77
CA ALA A 55 -4.88 5.42 -7.48
C ALA A 55 -4.43 5.28 -8.94
N ILE A 56 -3.90 4.12 -9.34
CA ILE A 56 -3.50 3.80 -10.71
C ILE A 56 -4.66 3.07 -11.38
N GLU A 57 -5.26 3.66 -12.42
CA GLU A 57 -6.47 3.15 -13.07
C GLU A 57 -6.33 1.70 -13.55
N THR A 58 -5.20 1.37 -14.17
CA THR A 58 -4.91 0.00 -14.65
C THR A 58 -4.79 -1.04 -13.52
N SER A 59 -4.54 -0.62 -12.28
CA SER A 59 -4.47 -1.51 -11.12
C SER A 59 -5.84 -1.78 -10.49
N GLN A 60 -6.86 -0.96 -10.75
CA GLN A 60 -8.17 -1.09 -10.11
C GLN A 60 -8.85 -2.44 -10.40
N PRO A 61 -8.87 -2.97 -11.65
CA PRO A 61 -9.48 -4.28 -11.92
C PRO A 61 -8.78 -5.43 -11.19
N LEU A 62 -7.45 -5.37 -11.08
CA LEU A 62 -6.64 -6.40 -10.41
C LEU A 62 -6.90 -6.38 -8.90
N ILE A 63 -6.87 -5.20 -8.27
CA ILE A 63 -7.18 -5.04 -6.84
C ILE A 63 -8.63 -5.44 -6.56
N ASP A 64 -9.59 -5.02 -7.38
CA ASP A 64 -11.01 -5.35 -7.20
C ASP A 64 -11.24 -6.86 -7.25
N ALA A 65 -10.65 -7.53 -8.24
CA ALA A 65 -10.73 -8.98 -8.38
C ALA A 65 -10.04 -9.69 -7.20
N ASN A 66 -8.86 -9.26 -6.78
CA ASN A 66 -8.13 -9.89 -5.69
C ASN A 66 -8.88 -9.76 -4.35
N VAL A 67 -9.30 -8.53 -4.01
CA VAL A 67 -9.97 -8.21 -2.74
C VAL A 67 -11.34 -8.90 -2.65
N LYS A 68 -12.17 -8.86 -3.70
CA LYS A 68 -13.49 -9.51 -3.69
C LYS A 68 -13.42 -11.03 -3.61
N ASN A 69 -12.39 -11.63 -4.20
CA ASN A 69 -12.18 -13.07 -4.18
C ASN A 69 -11.34 -13.53 -2.99
N HIS A 70 -10.93 -12.62 -2.10
CA HIS A 70 -10.11 -12.92 -0.91
C HIS A 70 -8.87 -13.77 -1.24
N LYS A 71 -8.19 -13.47 -2.36
CA LYS A 71 -7.09 -14.31 -2.87
C LYS A 71 -5.80 -14.17 -2.05
N SER A 72 -5.66 -13.06 -1.32
CA SER A 72 -4.40 -12.65 -0.73
C SER A 72 -4.57 -12.15 0.69
N TYR A 73 -3.47 -12.18 1.45
CA TYR A 73 -3.48 -11.69 2.82
C TYR A 73 -3.66 -10.18 2.83
N ALA A 74 -4.79 -9.75 3.38
CA ALA A 74 -5.10 -8.34 3.59
C ALA A 74 -4.71 -7.92 5.01
N PHE A 75 -3.94 -6.85 5.13
CA PHE A 75 -3.53 -6.31 6.42
C PHE A 75 -3.51 -4.78 6.43
N THR A 76 -3.37 -4.23 7.63
CA THR A 76 -3.14 -2.81 7.85
C THR A 76 -2.29 -2.61 9.10
N CYS A 77 -1.76 -1.41 9.27
CA CYS A 77 -1.07 -1.00 10.48
C CYS A 77 -1.69 0.27 11.01
N VAL A 78 -1.80 0.33 12.33
CA VAL A 78 -2.35 1.48 13.04
C VAL A 78 -1.29 2.04 13.99
N ARG A 79 -1.48 3.30 14.38
CA ARG A 79 -0.61 4.02 15.30
C ARG A 79 -1.45 4.64 16.40
N ASN A 80 -0.85 4.83 17.59
CA ASN A 80 -1.46 5.57 18.67
C ASN A 80 -2.04 6.91 18.13
N PRO A 81 -3.34 7.20 18.34
CA PRO A 81 -4.01 8.33 17.69
C PRO A 81 -3.35 9.69 17.93
N TYR A 82 -2.87 9.96 19.14
CA TYR A 82 -2.21 11.23 19.46
C TYR A 82 -0.91 11.40 18.67
N THR A 83 -0.06 10.38 18.69
CA THR A 83 1.20 10.43 17.93
C THR A 83 0.98 10.46 16.42
N ARG A 84 -0.12 9.85 15.92
CA ARG A 84 -0.50 9.90 14.50
C ARG A 84 -0.88 11.33 14.09
N ILE A 85 -1.71 12.02 14.88
CA ILE A 85 -2.13 13.39 14.60
C ILE A 85 -0.94 14.36 14.67
N LEU A 86 -0.07 14.23 15.69
CA LEU A 86 1.15 15.04 15.76
C LEU A 86 2.03 14.81 14.53
N SER A 87 2.20 13.55 14.12
CA SER A 87 2.94 13.22 12.91
C SER A 87 2.29 13.79 11.65
N SER A 88 0.97 13.88 11.56
CA SER A 88 0.26 14.52 10.45
C SER A 88 0.36 16.05 10.45
N PHE A 89 0.62 16.66 11.61
CA PHE A 89 0.67 18.12 11.74
C PHE A 89 2.06 18.70 11.46
N PHE A 90 3.12 17.96 11.81
CA PHE A 90 4.52 18.40 11.64
C PHE A 90 5.20 17.88 10.37
N ASP A 91 4.52 17.02 9.62
CA ASP A 91 4.94 16.55 8.30
C ASP A 91 4.27 17.38 7.21
#